data_AF-A0A2N1QQT7-F1
#
_entry.id   AF-A0A2N1QQT7-F1
#
_cell.length_a   1.000
_cell.length_b   1.000
_cell.length_c   1.000
_cell.angle_alpha   90.00
_cell.angle_beta   90.00
_cell.angle_gamma   90.00
#
_symmetry.space_group_name_H-M   'P 1'
#
loop_
_entity.id
_entity.type
_entity.pdbx_description
1 polymer ?
#
loop_
_entity_poly.entity_id
_entity_poly.type
_entity_poly.pdbx_seq_one_letter_code
_entity_poly.pdbx_strand_id
1 'polypeptide(L)'
;MVIVIASDIHGSALWTRRLLDACEAEQASQLLLLGDLLYHGPRNPLPDGYDPKVVVELLNAQAERIIAIRGNCDSEVDSMVLRFPLAESAWIVVDGHRFYCSHGHRYHD
;
A
#
# COMPACT_ATOMS: atom_id res chain seq x y z
N MET A 1 1.32 19.41 3.02
CA MET A 1 0.83 18.10 3.50
C MET A 1 1.89 17.07 3.14
N VAL A 2 2.31 16.18 4.05
CA VAL A 2 3.34 15.16 3.73
C VAL A 2 2.65 13.84 3.43
N ILE A 3 2.97 13.25 2.28
CA ILE A 3 2.50 11.93 1.86
C ILE A 3 3.72 11.03 1.65
N VAL A 4 3.74 9.89 2.34
CA VAL A 4 4.68 8.81 2.02
C VAL A 4 4.01 7.87 1.02
N ILE A 5 4.76 7.44 0.01
CA ILE A 5 4.28 6.57 -1.06
C ILE A 5 5.07 5.26 -1.00
N ALA A 6 4.36 4.13 -1.08
CA ALA A 6 4.97 2.79 -1.15
C ALA A 6 4.16 1.86 -2.06
N SER A 7 4.78 0.77 -2.50
CA SER A 7 4.17 -0.26 -3.37
C SER A 7 4.83 -1.61 -3.10
N ASP A 8 4.21 -2.70 -3.55
CA ASP A 8 4.82 -4.04 -3.64
C ASP A 8 5.34 -4.57 -2.30
N ILE A 9 4.54 -4.39 -1.23
CA ILE A 9 4.86 -4.91 0.11
C ILE A 9 4.86 -6.44 0.11
N HIS A 10 3.99 -7.06 -0.68
CA HIS A 10 3.93 -8.50 -0.90
C HIS A 10 3.89 -9.34 0.40
N GLY A 11 3.25 -8.81 1.44
CA GLY A 11 3.10 -9.49 2.73
C GLY A 11 4.33 -9.44 3.62
N SER A 12 5.35 -8.64 3.32
CA SER A 12 6.52 -8.48 4.20
C SER A 12 6.23 -7.58 5.41
N ALA A 13 6.06 -8.20 6.58
CA ALA A 13 5.91 -7.46 7.85
C ALA A 13 7.17 -6.66 8.22
N LEU A 14 8.35 -7.13 7.81
CA LEU A 14 9.61 -6.42 8.01
C LEU A 14 9.59 -5.06 7.28
N TRP A 15 9.26 -5.08 5.98
CA TRP A 15 9.22 -3.86 5.18
C TRP A 15 8.04 -2.96 5.53
N THR A 16 6.90 -3.53 5.94
CA THR A 16 5.79 -2.73 6.49
C THR A 16 6.21 -1.95 7.73
N ARG A 17 6.94 -2.55 8.68
CA ARG A 17 7.42 -1.82 9.87
C ARG A 17 8.36 -0.68 9.50
N ARG A 18 9.33 -0.93 8.61
CA ARG A 18 10.25 0.11 8.13
C ARG A 18 9.53 1.24 7.39
N LEU A 19 8.50 0.91 6.61
CA LEU A 19 7.63 1.91 5.98
C LEU A 19 6.93 2.78 7.03
N LEU A 20 6.39 2.17 8.09
CA LEU A 20 5.74 2.93 9.17
C LEU A 20 6.74 3.78 9.95
N ASP A 21 7.95 3.28 10.21
CA ASP A 21 9.04 4.07 10.82
C ASP A 21 9.37 5.30 9.94
N ALA A 22 9.42 5.14 8.61
CA ALA A 22 9.63 6.25 7.68
C ALA A 22 8.45 7.24 7.69
N CYS A 23 7.20 6.76 7.76
CA CYS A 23 6.03 7.62 7.92
C CYS A 23 6.09 8.45 9.21
N GLU A 24 6.60 7.89 10.30
CA GLU A 24 6.78 8.62 11.56
C GLU A 24 7.91 9.65 11.47
N ALA A 25 9.06 9.26 10.92
CA ALA A 25 10.21 10.15 10.75
C ALA A 25 9.89 11.38 9.88
N GLU A 26 9.15 11.18 8.79
CA GLU A 26 8.71 12.24 7.87
C GLU A 26 7.46 12.99 8.36
N GLN A 27 6.90 12.60 9.52
CA GLN A 27 5.64 13.14 10.04
C GLN A 27 4.50 13.09 9.01
N ALA A 28 4.41 11.96 8.29
CA ALA A 28 3.50 11.77 7.17
C ALA A 28 2.03 11.84 7.61
N SER A 29 1.31 12.80 7.03
CA SER A 29 -0.13 12.98 7.24
C SER A 29 -0.98 11.95 6.47
N GLN A 30 -0.45 11.36 5.40
CA GLN A 30 -1.10 10.33 4.60
C GLN A 30 -0.07 9.28 4.16
N LEU A 31 -0.55 8.05 3.95
CA LEU A 31 0.19 6.96 3.34
C LEU A 31 -0.52 6.51 2.06
N LEU A 32 0.13 6.70 0.91
CA LEU A 32 -0.36 6.22 -0.38
C LEU A 32 0.28 4.86 -0.69
N LEU A 33 -0.55 3.81 -0.75
CA LEU A 33 -0.14 2.46 -1.10
C LEU A 33 -0.54 2.16 -2.55
N LEU A 34 0.42 1.83 -3.40
CA LEU A 34 0.21 1.61 -4.84
C LEU A 34 0.02 0.15 -5.22
N GLY A 35 -0.47 -0.70 -4.30
CA GLY A 35 -0.91 -2.06 -4.59
C GLY A 35 0.10 -3.17 -4.24
N ASP A 36 -0.35 -4.41 -4.41
CA ASP A 36 0.37 -5.65 -4.13
C ASP A 36 0.82 -5.72 -2.66
N LEU A 37 -0.17 -5.70 -1.76
CA LEU A 37 0.07 -5.47 -0.33
C LEU A 37 0.33 -6.76 0.47
N LEU A 38 -0.46 -7.80 0.22
CA LEU A 38 -0.49 -9.00 1.08
C LEU A 38 0.05 -10.26 0.40
N TYR A 39 -0.48 -10.60 -0.78
CA TYR A 39 -0.04 -11.79 -1.49
C TYR A 39 1.32 -11.56 -2.16
N HIS A 40 2.26 -12.50 -1.98
CA HIS A 40 3.60 -12.39 -2.57
C HIS A 40 3.61 -12.48 -4.11
N GLY A 41 2.55 -13.03 -4.70
CA GLY A 41 2.47 -13.25 -6.15
C GLY A 41 3.19 -14.53 -6.60
N PRO A 42 2.63 -15.29 -7.55
CA PRO A 42 3.12 -16.62 -7.91
C PRO A 42 4.46 -16.60 -8.66
N ARG A 43 4.93 -15.43 -9.08
CA ARG A 43 6.17 -15.23 -9.83
C ARG A 43 7.35 -14.88 -8.93
N ASN A 44 7.09 -14.60 -7.65
CA ASN A 44 8.09 -14.07 -6.72
C ASN A 44 8.44 -15.11 -5.66
N PRO A 45 9.69 -15.13 -5.17
CA PRO A 45 9.99 -15.81 -3.92
C PRO A 45 9.24 -15.14 -2.76
N LEU A 46 9.11 -15.84 -1.63
CA LEU A 46 8.62 -15.21 -0.40
C LEU A 46 9.58 -14.08 0.00
N PRO A 47 9.09 -12.86 0.28
CA PRO A 47 9.95 -11.78 0.73
C PRO A 47 10.43 -12.02 2.17
N ASP A 48 11.51 -11.33 2.54
CA ASP A 48 12.00 -11.34 3.91
C ASP A 48 10.90 -10.92 4.89
N GLY A 49 10.68 -11.71 5.93
CA GLY A 49 9.64 -11.43 6.92
C GLY A 49 8.21 -11.54 6.38
N TYR A 50 7.96 -12.43 5.41
CA TYR A 50 6.61 -12.71 4.91
C TYR A 50 5.67 -13.18 6.04
N ASP A 51 4.75 -12.29 6.43
CA ASP A 51 3.68 -12.53 7.38
C ASP A 51 2.49 -11.60 7.07
N PRO A 52 1.64 -11.97 6.10
CA PRO A 52 0.51 -11.14 5.67
C PRO A 52 -0.47 -10.79 6.80
N LYS A 53 -0.58 -11.63 7.83
CA LYS A 53 -1.47 -11.35 8.98
C LYS A 53 -0.97 -10.16 9.78
N VAL A 54 0.34 -10.13 10.06
CA VAL A 54 0.97 -8.99 10.73
C VAL A 54 0.90 -7.74 9.85
N VAL A 55 1.06 -7.85 8.52
CA VAL A 55 0.87 -6.72 7.61
C VAL A 55 -0.55 -6.16 7.71
N VAL A 56 -1.59 -7.00 7.74
CA VAL A 56 -2.98 -6.58 7.93
C VAL A 56 -3.16 -5.82 9.24
N GLU A 57 -2.61 -6.32 10.36
CA GLU A 57 -2.69 -5.64 11.65
C GLU A 57 -2.02 -4.26 11.63
N LEU A 58 -0.81 -4.19 11.09
CA LEU A 58 -0.02 -2.95 10.99
C LEU A 58 -0.72 -1.90 10.11
N LEU A 59 -1.20 -2.30 8.92
CA LEU A 59 -1.86 -1.38 8.00
C LEU A 59 -3.25 -0.96 8.50
N ASN A 60 -4.02 -1.88 9.11
CA ASN A 60 -5.33 -1.54 9.67
C ASN A 60 -5.24 -0.56 10.84
N ALA A 61 -4.15 -0.57 11.60
CA ALA A 61 -3.89 0.44 12.64
C ALA A 61 -3.70 1.86 12.05
N GLN A 62 -3.46 1.96 10.74
CA GLN A 62 -3.24 3.21 10.01
C GLN A 62 -4.36 3.52 9.01
N ALA A 63 -5.47 2.77 9.04
CA ALA A 63 -6.50 2.77 7.99
C ALA A 63 -7.05 4.16 7.65
N GLU A 64 -7.25 5.02 8.66
CA GLU A 64 -7.83 6.36 8.47
C GLU A 64 -6.98 7.31 7.62
N ARG A 65 -5.68 7.04 7.49
CA ARG A 65 -4.74 7.87 6.71
C ARG A 65 -4.22 7.17 5.44
N ILE A 66 -4.75 5.99 5.11
CA ILE A 66 -4.32 5.24 3.94
C ILE A 66 -5.20 5.57 2.73
N ILE A 67 -4.54 5.92 1.63
CA ILE A 67 -5.12 5.87 0.29
C ILE A 67 -4.48 4.67 -0.40
N ALA A 68 -5.26 3.68 -0.82
CA ALA A 68 -4.72 2.48 -1.43
C ALA A 68 -5.26 2.25 -2.84
N ILE A 69 -4.34 1.93 -3.75
CA ILE A 69 -4.60 1.51 -5.11
C ILE A 69 -4.42 0.00 -5.18
N ARG A 70 -5.30 -0.66 -5.93
CA ARG A 70 -5.28 -2.10 -6.14
C ARG A 70 -4.16 -2.49 -7.11
N GLY A 71 -3.32 -3.43 -6.70
CA GLY A 71 -2.35 -4.11 -7.55
C GLY A 71 -2.89 -5.40 -8.18
N ASN A 72 -2.10 -6.02 -9.06
CA ASN A 72 -2.54 -7.23 -9.75
C ASN A 72 -2.53 -8.49 -8.87
N CYS A 73 -1.79 -8.49 -7.77
CA CYS A 73 -1.80 -9.58 -6.79
C CYS A 73 -2.90 -9.39 -5.73
N ASP A 74 -3.54 -8.22 -5.65
CA ASP A 74 -4.59 -7.94 -4.68
C ASP A 74 -5.95 -8.53 -5.11
N SER A 75 -6.51 -9.33 -4.21
CA SER A 75 -7.72 -10.12 -4.37
C SER A 75 -8.90 -9.56 -3.56
N GLU A 76 -10.09 -10.11 -3.78
CA GLU A 76 -11.26 -9.79 -2.95
C GLU A 76 -11.06 -10.17 -1.48
N VAL A 77 -10.29 -11.23 -1.20
CA VAL A 77 -9.97 -11.66 0.16
C VAL A 77 -9.17 -10.58 0.90
N ASP A 78 -8.25 -9.91 0.19
CA ASP A 78 -7.46 -8.83 0.78
C ASP A 78 -8.36 -7.64 1.17
N SER A 79 -9.32 -7.28 0.30
CA SER A 79 -10.33 -6.26 0.60
C SER A 79 -11.26 -6.63 1.77
N MET A 80 -11.43 -7.92 2.08
CA MET A 80 -12.22 -8.36 3.24
C MET A 80 -11.48 -8.19 4.57
N VAL A 81 -10.15 -8.20 4.56
CA VAL A 81 -9.33 -8.14 5.77
C VAL A 81 -8.72 -6.76 6.02
N LEU A 82 -8.56 -5.94 4.98
CA LEU A 82 -8.12 -4.55 5.07
C LEU A 82 -9.30 -3.62 5.38
N ARG A 83 -9.10 -2.69 6.31
CA ARG A 83 -10.12 -1.74 6.80
C ARG A 83 -10.14 -0.43 6.02
N PHE A 84 -9.58 -0.43 4.82
CA PHE A 84 -9.55 0.69 3.88
C PHE A 84 -9.77 0.15 2.45
N PRO A 85 -10.38 0.95 1.56
CA PRO A 85 -10.70 0.49 0.22
C PRO A 85 -9.44 0.39 -0.66
N LEU A 86 -9.43 -0.59 -1.57
CA LEU A 86 -8.46 -0.70 -2.66
C LEU A 86 -9.10 -0.20 -3.96
N ALA A 87 -8.80 1.04 -4.36
CA ALA A 87 -9.34 1.63 -5.58
C ALA A 87 -8.56 1.16 -6.81
N GLU A 88 -9.20 1.01 -7.97
CA GLU A 88 -8.49 0.62 -9.21
C GLU A 88 -7.48 1.68 -9.67
N SER A 89 -7.80 2.96 -9.46
CA SER A 89 -6.90 4.10 -9.65
C SER A 89 -7.50 5.34 -8.98
N ALA A 90 -6.69 6.39 -8.77
CA ALA A 90 -7.18 7.65 -8.22
C ALA A 90 -6.41 8.85 -8.80
N TRP A 91 -7.09 10.00 -8.88
CA TRP A 91 -6.42 11.29 -8.99
C TRP A 91 -6.30 11.90 -7.60
N ILE A 92 -5.09 12.27 -7.19
CA ILE A 92 -4.86 13.04 -5.96
C ILE A 92 -4.34 14.43 -6.31
N VAL A 93 -4.73 15.41 -5.49
CA VAL A 93 -4.30 16.80 -5.66
C VAL A 93 -3.56 17.22 -4.39
N VAL A 94 -2.29 17.58 -4.54
CA VAL A 94 -1.42 17.99 -3.43
C VAL A 94 -0.74 19.28 -3.83
N ASP A 95 -0.91 20.33 -3.03
CA ASP A 95 -0.28 21.63 -3.24
C ASP A 95 -0.45 22.19 -4.68
N GLY A 96 -1.63 21.97 -5.26
CA GLY A 96 -1.97 22.41 -6.63
C GLY A 96 -1.49 21.48 -7.75
N HIS A 97 -0.69 20.46 -7.44
CA HIS A 97 -0.25 19.44 -8.38
C HIS A 97 -1.23 18.27 -8.42
N ARG A 98 -1.49 17.76 -9.62
CA ARG A 98 -2.36 16.59 -9.85
C ARG A 98 -1.51 15.37 -10.15
N PHE A 99 -1.72 14.29 -9.41
CA PHE A 99 -1.07 13.00 -9.63
C PHE A 99 -2.11 11.96 -10.00
N TYR A 100 -1.85 11.19 -11.06
CA TYR A 100 -2.61 9.99 -11.37
C TYR A 100 -1.91 8.80 -10.72
N CYS A 101 -2.60 8.12 -9.82
CA CYS A 101 -2.08 7.00 -9.08
C CYS A 101 -2.70 5.71 -9.62
N SER A 102 -1.86 4.84 -10.14
CA SER A 102 -2.21 3.48 -10.58
C SER A 102 -1.09 2.54 -10.16
N HIS A 103 -1.37 1.23 -10.04
CA HIS A 103 -0.32 0.25 -9.73
C HIS A 103 0.67 0.05 -10.90
N GLY A 104 0.24 0.28 -12.15
CA GLY A 104 1.08 0.12 -13.35
C GLY A 104 0.76 -1.13 -14.19
N HIS A 105 0.02 -2.10 -13.66
CA HIS A 105 -0.32 -3.33 -14.40
C HIS A 105 -1.32 -3.12 -15.55
N ARG A 106 -2.05 -2.00 -15.56
CA ARG A 106 -3.04 -1.65 -16.61
C ARG A 106 -2.64 -0.42 -17.42
N TYR A 107 -2.12 0.59 -16.73
CA TYR A 107 -1.79 1.90 -17.29
C TYR A 107 -0.38 2.27 -16.85
N HIS A 108 0.54 2.44 -17.79
CA HIS A 108 1.97 2.69 -17.52
C HIS A 108 2.62 3.69 -18.50
N ASP A 109 1.80 4.45 -19.23
CA ASP A 109 2.21 5.42 -20.26
C ASP A 109 2.01 6.88 -19.84
#